data_AF-A0A939RH30-F1
#
_entry.id   AF-A0A939RH30-F1
#
_cell.length_a   1.000
_cell.length_b   1.000
_cell.length_c   1.000
_cell.angle_alpha   90.00
_cell.angle_beta   90.00
_cell.angle_gamma   90.00
#
_symmetry.space_group_name_H-M   'P 1'
#
loop_
_entity.id
_entity.type
_entity.pdbx_description
1 polymer ?
#
loop_
_entity_poly.entity_id
_entity_poly.type
_entity_poly.pdbx_seq_one_letter_code
_entity_poly.pdbx_strand_id
1 'polypeptide(L)'
;MTTTVTTHEGAAPEALLDAGAVLPAGTLPGAGRPDSAADVLTARGYTHPALDGRRIVRLVPGALGQAEDLAVEFLGLTPDGAPAEVGQVRQEALGFPAWALVHDPANGHHALALVKELERLARQASSKPGAAKDGFDALATRLGRAVPHFLPTFCEEVGRIFLTHDNRTYAAAWFGKAREAERTHGLAVDEERLRAVFLEFALAGALTVKALRQYVKELAQRLDPLTAWQRFRQLCTERSAAGMAPYAGIAEDARALIRAAGLDRTEHERALLAELLDSPAVNRAPAAFWKSWHGPLVELGRSDAAVRARLLDLLPDPAVSDAAPHDAAWLEVLAETGAEELLTGPRAEGAEPAAAWLQRWCRHLGRGWRARPSCPATIALAGRMTERLRADAVTVDLFTGIRDSRTLLDLLDLLLAAGVPVADPPAGYDVELRRWIEQCGPDSTDLAAVAADPRFRPLLRQAAPNAWIAAVTRRAPATALLRELYVEWAEERAEELATTRGLAAADNLVQSLSPFRATIRTIAPAAAERIAALDVSALLARALGAG
;
A
#
# COMPACT_ATOMS: atom_id res chain seq x y z
N MET A 1 10.52 -15.56 -45.53
CA MET A 1 10.51 -15.28 -44.08
C MET A 1 10.76 -13.80 -43.91
N THR A 2 9.68 -13.05 -43.85
CA THR A 2 9.69 -11.59 -43.71
C THR A 2 9.72 -11.32 -42.20
N THR A 3 10.86 -10.84 -41.71
CA THR A 3 11.03 -10.47 -40.31
C THR A 3 10.20 -9.20 -40.07
N THR A 4 9.05 -9.39 -39.43
CA THR A 4 8.21 -8.30 -38.93
C THR A 4 9.00 -7.58 -37.84
N VAL A 5 9.49 -6.38 -38.17
CA VAL A 5 9.97 -5.42 -37.19
C VAL A 5 8.75 -4.98 -36.40
N THR A 6 8.65 -5.46 -35.16
CA THR A 6 7.73 -4.93 -34.16
C THR A 6 8.08 -3.47 -33.93
N THR A 7 7.25 -2.57 -34.47
CA THR A 7 7.20 -1.16 -34.09
C THR A 7 6.93 -1.11 -32.59
N HIS A 8 7.94 -0.72 -31.82
CA HIS A 8 7.78 -0.32 -30.43
C HIS A 8 6.80 0.86 -30.45
N GLU A 9 5.60 0.69 -29.88
CA GLU A 9 4.75 1.83 -29.54
C GLU A 9 5.60 2.76 -28.67
N GLY A 10 6.06 3.87 -29.25
CA GLY A 10 6.89 4.84 -28.55
C GLY A 10 6.16 5.31 -27.31
N ALA A 11 6.84 5.32 -26.16
CA ALA A 11 6.31 5.90 -24.94
C ALA A 11 5.72 7.29 -25.25
N ALA A 12 4.55 7.58 -24.70
CA ALA A 12 3.88 8.86 -24.92
C ALA A 12 4.87 10.02 -24.65
N PRO A 13 4.87 11.10 -25.46
CA PRO A 13 5.83 12.20 -25.32
C PRO A 13 5.96 12.75 -23.89
N GLU A 14 4.87 12.78 -23.14
CA GLU A 14 4.84 13.20 -21.73
C GLU A 14 5.63 12.25 -20.81
N ALA A 15 5.51 10.93 -21.03
CA ALA A 15 6.29 9.94 -20.28
C ALA A 15 7.80 10.03 -20.57
N LEU A 16 8.18 10.41 -21.79
CA LEU A 16 9.57 10.69 -22.14
C LEU A 16 10.08 11.95 -21.42
N LEU A 17 9.26 13.00 -21.32
CA LEU A 17 9.62 14.20 -20.55
C LEU A 17 9.74 13.91 -19.06
N ASP A 18 8.83 13.12 -18.49
CA ASP A 18 8.91 12.68 -17.08
C ASP A 18 10.18 11.84 -16.81
N ALA A 19 10.73 11.16 -17.83
CA ALA A 19 12.01 10.46 -17.78
C ALA A 19 13.24 11.37 -18.02
N GLY A 20 13.05 12.67 -18.22
CA GLY A 20 14.12 13.65 -18.43
C GLY A 20 14.63 13.76 -19.87
N ALA A 21 13.86 13.27 -20.86
CA ALA A 21 14.23 13.43 -22.27
C ALA A 21 14.11 14.89 -22.74
N VAL A 22 14.95 15.26 -23.71
CA VAL A 22 14.76 16.47 -24.53
C VAL A 22 14.04 16.07 -25.80
N LEU A 23 12.84 16.58 -26.00
CA LEU A 23 12.05 16.33 -27.19
C LEU A 23 12.38 17.33 -28.30
N PRO A 24 12.20 16.97 -29.59
CA PRO A 24 12.25 17.93 -30.67
C PRO A 24 11.27 19.09 -30.47
N ALA A 25 11.63 20.29 -30.92
CA ALA A 25 10.74 21.44 -30.87
C ALA A 25 9.42 21.15 -31.61
N GLY A 26 8.29 21.55 -31.02
CA GLY A 26 6.97 21.32 -31.60
C GLY A 26 6.37 19.93 -31.35
N THR A 27 7.00 19.06 -30.56
CA THR A 27 6.46 17.73 -30.22
C THR A 27 5.17 17.84 -29.40
N LEU A 28 5.15 18.71 -28.40
CA LEU A 28 3.97 19.07 -27.63
C LEU A 28 3.51 20.50 -27.98
N PRO A 29 2.20 20.72 -28.19
CA PRO A 29 1.67 22.05 -28.44
C PRO A 29 1.73 22.91 -27.18
N GLY A 30 1.95 24.22 -27.35
CA GLY A 30 1.86 25.18 -26.25
C GLY A 30 3.05 25.18 -25.27
N ALA A 31 4.19 24.60 -25.64
CA ALA A 31 5.38 24.61 -24.78
C ALA A 31 5.73 26.03 -24.30
N GLY A 32 6.02 26.17 -23.00
CA GLY A 32 6.29 27.44 -22.33
C GLY A 32 5.03 28.20 -21.86
N ARG A 33 3.82 27.65 -22.07
CA ARG A 33 2.60 28.17 -21.44
C ARG A 33 2.42 27.60 -20.03
N PRO A 34 1.81 28.33 -19.09
CA PRO A 34 1.64 27.87 -17.70
C PRO A 34 0.90 26.52 -17.56
N ASP A 35 0.02 26.19 -18.51
CA ASP A 35 -0.80 24.98 -18.58
C ASP A 35 -0.17 23.83 -19.39
N SER A 36 1.02 24.04 -19.94
CA SER A 36 1.74 23.03 -20.72
C SER A 36 2.53 22.07 -19.82
N ALA A 37 2.60 20.80 -20.24
CA ALA A 37 3.49 19.82 -19.64
C ALA A 37 4.97 20.07 -19.98
N ALA A 38 5.25 20.85 -21.02
CA ALA A 38 6.57 21.11 -21.57
C ALA A 38 6.92 22.60 -21.58
N ASP A 39 8.19 22.91 -21.31
CA ASP A 39 8.82 24.22 -21.55
C ASP A 39 9.73 24.14 -22.78
N VAL A 40 10.02 25.28 -23.40
CA VAL A 40 10.97 25.39 -24.51
C VAL A 40 12.39 25.30 -23.96
N LEU A 41 13.21 24.40 -24.46
CA LEU A 41 14.63 24.37 -24.12
C LEU A 41 15.39 25.38 -24.98
N THR A 42 16.08 26.32 -24.33
CA THR A 42 16.87 27.35 -25.01
C THR A 42 18.37 27.11 -24.83
N ALA A 43 19.15 27.28 -25.90
CA ALA A 43 20.59 27.39 -25.85
C ALA A 43 20.99 28.87 -25.78
N ARG A 44 21.62 29.26 -24.68
CA ARG A 44 22.03 30.64 -24.39
C ARG A 44 23.55 30.75 -24.41
N GLY A 45 24.08 31.68 -25.20
CA GLY A 45 25.51 31.94 -25.34
C GLY A 45 25.96 33.07 -24.43
N TYR A 46 27.12 32.92 -23.79
CA TYR A 46 27.73 33.92 -22.92
C TYR A 46 29.22 34.07 -23.19
N THR A 47 29.73 35.28 -22.98
CA THR A 47 31.16 35.62 -23.07
C THR A 47 31.64 36.23 -21.76
N HIS A 48 32.94 36.12 -21.49
CA HIS A 48 33.57 36.76 -20.34
C HIS A 48 34.98 37.21 -20.73
N PRO A 49 35.45 38.41 -20.32
CA PRO A 49 36.78 38.91 -20.71
C PRO A 49 37.93 37.96 -20.37
N ALA A 50 37.84 37.24 -19.26
CA ALA A 50 38.86 36.26 -18.84
C ALA A 50 38.82 34.90 -19.58
N LEU A 51 37.94 34.70 -20.57
CA LEU A 51 37.82 33.44 -21.31
C LEU A 51 38.51 33.45 -22.68
N ASP A 52 39.26 34.50 -23.02
CA ASP A 52 40.05 34.62 -24.26
C ASP A 52 39.25 34.29 -25.53
N GLY A 53 38.07 34.89 -25.68
CA GLY A 53 37.21 34.71 -26.86
C GLY A 53 36.43 33.38 -26.91
N ARG A 54 36.52 32.53 -25.87
CA ARG A 54 35.70 31.32 -25.77
C ARG A 54 34.28 31.65 -25.31
N ARG A 55 33.30 31.04 -25.96
CA ARG A 55 31.87 31.12 -25.63
C ARG A 55 31.47 29.99 -24.66
N ILE A 56 30.70 30.34 -23.64
CA ILE A 56 29.98 29.38 -22.81
C ILE A 56 28.56 29.25 -23.36
N VAL A 57 28.09 28.02 -23.58
CA VAL A 57 26.71 27.75 -23.96
C VAL A 57 26.03 26.97 -22.84
N ARG A 58 24.86 27.44 -22.41
CA ARG A 58 24.05 26.77 -21.38
C ARG A 58 22.67 26.45 -21.95
N LEU A 59 22.20 25.23 -21.63
CA LEU A 59 20.87 24.77 -21.97
C LEU A 59 19.95 25.05 -20.80
N VAL A 60 18.98 25.94 -21.00
CA VAL A 60 18.12 26.46 -19.92
C VAL A 60 16.67 26.46 -20.41
N PRO A 61 15.72 25.95 -19.62
CA PRO A 61 14.30 26.09 -19.92
C PRO A 61 13.91 27.57 -20.12
N GLY A 62 13.02 27.84 -21.07
CA GLY A 62 12.65 29.19 -21.51
C GLY A 62 12.16 30.05 -20.35
N ALA A 63 11.34 29.47 -19.46
CA ALA A 63 10.83 30.14 -18.26
C ALA A 63 11.94 30.54 -17.27
N LEU A 64 13.05 29.80 -17.23
CA LEU A 64 14.23 30.08 -16.39
C LEU A 64 15.23 31.03 -17.05
N GLY A 65 15.04 31.30 -18.34
CA GLY A 65 16.00 32.01 -19.17
C GLY A 65 16.45 33.37 -18.64
N GLN A 66 15.50 34.21 -18.27
CA GLN A 66 15.80 35.55 -17.77
C GLN A 66 16.53 35.51 -16.43
N ALA A 67 16.15 34.58 -15.55
CA ALA A 67 16.85 34.35 -14.28
C ALA A 67 18.29 33.92 -14.51
N GLU A 68 18.53 33.04 -15.49
CA GLU A 68 19.87 32.59 -15.85
C GLU A 68 20.73 33.76 -16.32
N ASP A 69 20.21 34.60 -17.23
CA ASP A 69 20.93 35.76 -17.74
C ASP A 69 21.36 36.71 -16.61
N LEU A 70 20.45 37.01 -15.68
CA LEU A 70 20.74 37.84 -14.50
C LEU A 70 21.75 37.17 -13.55
N ALA A 71 21.69 35.84 -13.38
CA ALA A 71 22.60 35.11 -12.52
C ALA A 71 24.03 35.08 -13.07
N VAL A 72 24.20 34.88 -14.37
CA VAL A 72 25.54 34.87 -14.99
C VAL A 72 26.10 36.28 -15.17
N GLU A 73 25.25 37.29 -15.35
CA GLU A 73 25.65 38.71 -15.33
C GLU A 73 26.31 39.09 -14.00
N PHE A 74 25.77 38.61 -12.87
CA PHE A 74 26.36 38.79 -11.55
C PHE A 74 27.77 38.16 -11.43
N LEU A 75 28.06 37.13 -12.23
CA LEU A 75 29.39 36.52 -12.34
C LEU A 75 30.30 37.21 -13.38
N GLY A 76 29.83 38.29 -14.01
CA GLY A 76 30.56 39.08 -15.01
C GLY A 76 30.44 38.56 -16.44
N LEU A 77 29.56 37.59 -16.71
CA LEU A 77 29.32 37.09 -18.06
C LEU A 77 28.30 37.97 -18.79
N THR A 78 28.52 38.19 -20.09
CA THR A 78 27.59 38.95 -20.94
C THR A 78 26.94 38.04 -21.98
N PRO A 79 25.62 38.16 -22.23
CA PRO A 79 24.94 37.44 -23.30
C PRO A 79 25.58 37.69 -24.66
N ASP A 80 25.70 36.64 -25.47
CA ASP A 80 26.29 36.64 -26.80
C ASP A 80 25.27 36.10 -27.82
N GLY A 81 24.38 37.01 -28.24
CA GLY A 81 23.29 36.74 -29.17
C GLY A 81 21.95 36.41 -28.51
N ALA A 82 20.93 36.24 -29.34
CA ALA A 82 19.60 35.81 -28.88
C ALA A 82 19.60 34.31 -28.55
N PRO A 83 18.84 33.85 -27.54
CA PRO A 83 18.66 32.43 -27.25
C PRO A 83 18.13 31.66 -28.46
N ALA A 84 18.68 30.48 -28.74
CA ALA A 84 18.19 29.59 -29.79
C ALA A 84 17.33 28.47 -29.19
N GLU A 85 16.16 28.21 -29.75
CA GLU A 85 15.33 27.07 -29.35
C GLU A 85 15.96 25.78 -29.86
N VAL A 86 16.17 24.81 -28.96
CA VAL A 86 16.84 23.54 -29.28
C VAL A 86 16.02 22.30 -28.94
N GLY A 87 14.84 22.48 -28.34
CA GLY A 87 13.93 21.39 -28.04
C GLY A 87 12.84 21.77 -27.06
N GLN A 88 12.20 20.76 -26.50
CA GLN A 88 11.22 20.85 -25.43
C GLN A 88 11.67 19.97 -24.26
N VAL A 89 11.49 20.48 -23.05
CA VAL A 89 11.82 19.80 -21.79
C VAL A 89 10.62 19.83 -20.85
N ARG A 90 10.68 19.09 -19.74
CA ARG A 90 9.64 19.14 -18.72
C ARG A 90 9.52 20.56 -18.19
N GLN A 91 8.28 21.04 -18.08
CA GLN A 91 8.03 22.32 -17.43
C GLN A 91 8.20 22.16 -15.91
N GLU A 92 9.10 22.95 -15.33
CA GLU A 92 9.37 22.97 -13.89
C GLU A 92 8.94 24.30 -13.26
N ALA A 93 8.45 24.25 -12.02
CA ALA A 93 8.13 25.46 -11.29
C ALA A 93 9.42 26.20 -10.91
N LEU A 94 9.42 27.53 -11.10
CA LEU A 94 10.55 28.40 -10.72
C LEU A 94 10.85 28.27 -9.21
N GLY A 95 12.01 27.67 -8.89
CA GLY A 95 12.57 27.58 -7.54
C GLY A 95 13.38 28.82 -7.15
N PHE A 96 13.93 28.82 -5.93
CA PHE A 96 14.85 29.87 -5.50
C PHE A 96 16.28 29.57 -6.00
N PRO A 97 17.05 30.53 -6.54
CA PRO A 97 16.80 31.98 -6.60
C PRO A 97 16.06 32.45 -7.86
N ALA A 98 15.85 31.58 -8.86
CA ALA A 98 15.34 31.98 -10.17
C ALA A 98 13.99 32.72 -10.10
N TRP A 99 13.09 32.27 -9.21
CA TRP A 99 11.83 32.96 -8.95
C TRP A 99 12.02 34.42 -8.54
N ALA A 100 12.98 34.70 -7.65
CA ALA A 100 13.29 36.05 -7.18
C ALA A 100 13.81 36.94 -8.31
N LEU A 101 14.66 36.38 -9.19
CA LEU A 101 15.22 37.11 -10.32
C LEU A 101 14.17 37.46 -11.39
N VAL A 102 13.14 36.62 -11.57
CA VAL A 102 12.05 36.90 -12.51
C VAL A 102 11.02 37.86 -11.92
N HIS A 103 10.61 37.67 -10.66
CA HIS A 103 9.47 38.38 -10.07
C HIS A 103 9.85 39.67 -9.34
N ASP A 104 11.10 39.79 -8.89
CA ASP A 104 11.63 41.00 -8.26
C ASP A 104 13.12 41.20 -8.59
N PRO A 105 13.45 41.54 -9.85
CA PRO A 105 14.83 41.73 -10.29
C PRO A 105 15.56 42.82 -9.48
N ALA A 106 14.84 43.85 -9.02
CA ALA A 106 15.40 44.97 -8.26
C ALA A 106 16.05 44.52 -6.96
N ASN A 107 15.48 43.51 -6.30
CA ASN A 107 16.03 42.91 -5.09
C ASN A 107 16.77 41.59 -5.34
N GLY A 108 16.93 41.17 -6.60
CA GLY A 108 17.51 39.89 -7.00
C GLY A 108 18.93 39.65 -6.46
N HIS A 109 19.71 40.71 -6.25
CA HIS A 109 21.05 40.62 -5.65
C HIS A 109 21.03 39.98 -4.25
N HIS A 110 19.94 40.15 -3.49
CA HIS A 110 19.79 39.53 -2.17
C HIS A 110 19.68 38.01 -2.28
N ALA A 111 19.04 37.51 -3.34
CA ALA A 111 18.94 36.07 -3.59
C ALA A 111 20.28 35.50 -4.08
N LEU A 112 20.93 36.18 -5.03
CA LEU A 112 22.23 35.77 -5.59
C LEU A 112 23.33 35.70 -4.52
N ALA A 113 23.34 36.63 -3.57
CA ALA A 113 24.29 36.64 -2.45
C ALA A 113 24.22 35.38 -1.57
N LEU A 114 23.11 34.63 -1.57
CA LEU A 114 22.94 33.42 -0.77
C LEU A 114 23.31 32.12 -1.50
N VAL A 115 23.41 32.13 -2.84
CA VAL A 115 23.53 30.91 -3.66
C VAL A 115 24.74 30.06 -3.25
N LYS A 116 25.91 30.69 -3.07
CA LYS A 116 27.13 29.98 -2.68
C LYS A 116 26.98 29.28 -1.32
N GLU A 117 26.33 29.92 -0.35
CA GLU A 117 26.10 29.32 0.97
C GLU A 117 25.02 28.23 0.90
N LEU A 118 23.96 28.44 0.13
CA LEU A 118 22.89 27.46 -0.14
C LEU A 118 23.46 26.18 -0.76
N GLU A 119 24.28 26.26 -1.82
CA GLU A 119 24.94 25.11 -2.47
C GLU A 119 25.91 24.38 -1.54
N ARG A 120 26.62 25.13 -0.68
CA ARG A 120 27.50 24.53 0.33
C ARG A 120 26.69 23.71 1.34
N LEU A 121 25.57 24.25 1.82
CA LEU A 121 24.69 23.56 2.78
C LEU A 121 23.95 22.39 2.12
N ALA A 122 23.54 22.50 0.85
CA ALA A 122 22.92 21.42 0.09
C ALA A 122 23.82 20.18 -0.02
N ARG A 123 25.12 20.40 -0.28
CA ARG A 123 26.13 19.32 -0.25
C ARG A 123 26.32 18.71 1.13
N GLN A 124 26.16 19.51 2.19
CA GLN A 124 26.25 19.03 3.58
C GLN A 124 25.01 18.27 4.04
N ALA A 125 23.84 18.50 3.42
CA ALA A 125 22.56 17.94 3.86
C ALA A 125 22.53 16.40 3.89
N SER A 126 23.26 15.74 2.98
CA SER A 126 23.39 14.28 2.95
C SER A 126 24.13 13.71 4.18
N SER A 127 25.26 14.31 4.55
CA SER A 127 26.16 13.76 5.59
C SER A 127 25.91 14.35 6.98
N LYS A 128 25.44 15.60 7.05
CA LYS A 128 25.22 16.36 8.29
C LYS A 128 23.89 17.12 8.22
N PRO A 129 22.75 16.41 8.16
CA PRO A 129 21.44 17.03 7.93
C PRO A 129 21.08 18.06 9.01
N GLY A 130 21.41 17.82 10.29
CA GLY A 130 21.17 18.77 11.38
C GLY A 130 21.93 20.09 11.22
N ALA A 131 23.24 20.00 10.92
CA ALA A 131 24.07 21.20 10.70
C ALA A 131 23.66 21.97 9.44
N ALA A 132 23.27 21.25 8.37
CA ALA A 132 22.72 21.87 7.17
C ALA A 132 21.42 22.62 7.49
N LYS A 133 20.51 21.99 8.25
CA LYS A 133 19.25 22.61 8.71
C LYS A 133 19.51 23.88 9.52
N ASP A 134 20.47 23.89 10.44
CA ASP A 134 20.79 25.08 11.23
C ASP A 134 21.41 26.19 10.35
N GLY A 135 22.22 25.82 9.35
CA GLY A 135 22.72 26.77 8.36
C GLY A 135 21.60 27.38 7.50
N PHE A 136 20.64 26.57 7.06
CA PHE A 136 19.47 27.07 6.32
C PHE A 136 18.61 27.99 7.17
N ASP A 137 18.46 27.72 8.48
CA ASP A 137 17.76 28.61 9.43
C ASP A 137 18.44 29.98 9.56
N ALA A 138 19.77 30.02 9.56
CA ALA A 138 20.53 31.26 9.57
C ALA A 138 20.34 32.05 8.26
N LEU A 139 20.34 31.37 7.11
CA LEU A 139 20.06 31.98 5.81
C LEU A 139 18.63 32.53 5.74
N ALA A 140 17.63 31.77 6.16
CA ALA A 140 16.24 32.21 6.24
C ALA A 140 16.11 33.45 7.12
N THR A 141 16.76 33.46 8.29
CA THR A 141 16.73 34.62 9.19
C THR A 141 17.33 35.88 8.55
N ARG A 142 18.45 35.73 7.82
CA ARG A 142 19.09 36.84 7.10
C ARG A 142 18.18 37.36 5.97
N LEU A 143 17.60 36.44 5.20
CA LEU A 143 16.70 36.76 4.09
C LEU A 143 15.42 37.47 4.60
N GLY A 144 14.84 36.97 5.68
CA GLY A 144 13.62 37.53 6.29
C GLY A 144 13.77 38.93 6.87
N ARG A 145 14.99 39.39 7.15
CA ARG A 145 15.25 40.78 7.56
C ARG A 145 15.36 41.75 6.38
N ALA A 146 15.78 41.26 5.22
CA ALA A 146 16.03 42.08 4.05
C ALA A 146 14.82 42.06 3.09
N VAL A 147 14.39 40.87 2.69
CA VAL A 147 13.38 40.63 1.63
C VAL A 147 12.46 39.48 2.05
N PRO A 148 11.51 39.73 2.98
CA PRO A 148 10.64 38.68 3.54
C PRO A 148 9.83 37.92 2.49
N HIS A 149 9.49 38.55 1.37
CA HIS A 149 8.73 37.94 0.28
C HIS A 149 9.49 36.85 -0.49
N PHE A 150 10.81 36.72 -0.29
CA PHE A 150 11.59 35.59 -0.83
C PHE A 150 11.61 34.37 0.10
N LEU A 151 11.18 34.51 1.35
CA LEU A 151 11.19 33.40 2.32
C LEU A 151 10.37 32.18 1.88
N PRO A 152 9.17 32.31 1.28
CA PRO A 152 8.38 31.14 0.90
C PRO A 152 9.12 30.30 -0.14
N THR A 153 9.60 30.92 -1.21
CA THR A 153 10.31 30.23 -2.29
C THR A 153 11.67 29.68 -1.85
N PHE A 154 12.38 30.40 -0.97
CA PHE A 154 13.60 29.90 -0.33
C PHE A 154 13.32 28.66 0.52
N CYS A 155 12.31 28.70 1.39
CA CYS A 155 11.97 27.57 2.26
C CYS A 155 11.52 26.34 1.45
N GLU A 156 10.76 26.53 0.37
CA GLU A 156 10.39 25.46 -0.55
C GLU A 156 11.61 24.83 -1.21
N GLU A 157 12.57 25.64 -1.66
CA GLU A 157 13.81 25.15 -2.25
C GLU A 157 14.66 24.34 -1.26
N VAL A 158 14.76 24.80 -0.02
CA VAL A 158 15.40 24.02 1.05
C VAL A 158 14.67 22.71 1.30
N GLY A 159 13.34 22.71 1.20
CA GLY A 159 12.54 21.49 1.23
C GLY A 159 12.92 20.50 0.12
N ARG A 160 13.06 20.96 -1.12
CA ARG A 160 13.50 20.15 -2.28
C ARG A 160 14.91 19.59 -2.10
N ILE A 161 15.81 20.38 -1.54
CA ILE A 161 17.16 19.91 -1.20
C ILE A 161 17.10 18.73 -0.23
N PHE A 162 16.25 18.80 0.81
CA PHE A 162 16.10 17.67 1.73
C PHE A 162 15.39 16.46 1.09
N LEU A 163 14.46 16.68 0.16
CA LEU A 163 13.84 15.61 -0.61
C LEU A 163 14.84 14.86 -1.49
N THR A 164 15.80 15.57 -2.10
CA THR A 164 16.89 14.96 -2.88
C THR A 164 17.72 13.96 -2.06
N HIS A 165 17.74 14.12 -0.73
CA HIS A 165 18.42 13.23 0.21
C HIS A 165 17.45 12.37 1.04
N ASP A 166 16.22 12.15 0.55
CA ASP A 166 15.16 11.35 1.19
C ASP A 166 14.77 11.78 2.61
N ASN A 167 15.12 13.00 3.02
CA ASN A 167 14.82 13.52 4.35
C ASN A 167 13.43 14.19 4.38
N ARG A 168 12.39 13.36 4.31
CA ARG A 168 10.98 13.80 4.30
C ARG A 168 10.58 14.60 5.53
N THR A 169 11.18 14.32 6.69
CA THR A 169 10.89 15.03 7.94
C THR A 169 11.31 16.49 7.87
N TYR A 170 12.53 16.78 7.40
CA TYR A 170 12.98 18.17 7.24
C TYR A 170 12.32 18.84 6.05
N ALA A 171 12.08 18.14 4.95
CA ALA A 171 11.32 18.69 3.83
C ALA A 171 9.92 19.17 4.28
N ALA A 172 9.19 18.36 5.07
CA ALA A 172 7.89 18.74 5.62
C ALA A 172 7.96 19.94 6.58
N ALA A 173 9.03 20.03 7.38
CA ALA A 173 9.24 21.16 8.28
C ALA A 173 9.48 22.46 7.49
N TRP A 174 10.27 22.41 6.42
CA TRP A 174 10.56 23.55 5.56
C TRP A 174 9.36 23.99 4.71
N PHE A 175 8.54 23.04 4.23
CA PHE A 175 7.24 23.37 3.65
C PHE A 175 6.37 24.16 4.65
N GLY A 176 6.30 23.71 5.91
CA GLY A 176 5.59 24.41 6.97
C GLY A 176 6.10 25.84 7.21
N LYS A 177 7.42 26.04 7.19
CA LYS A 177 8.06 27.35 7.33
C LYS A 177 7.75 28.29 6.16
N ALA A 178 7.67 27.78 4.93
CA ALA A 178 7.26 28.57 3.77
C ALA A 178 5.88 29.20 4.01
N ARG A 179 4.91 28.37 4.43
CA ARG A 179 3.55 28.82 4.75
C ARG A 179 3.50 29.74 5.97
N GLU A 180 4.38 29.53 6.95
CA GLU A 180 4.50 30.41 8.12
C GLU A 180 5.03 31.78 7.76
N ALA A 181 6.00 31.86 6.84
CA ALA A 181 6.49 33.14 6.33
C ALA A 181 5.39 33.93 5.61
N GLU A 182 4.58 33.28 4.76
CA GLU A 182 3.43 33.92 4.10
C GLU A 182 2.47 34.54 5.11
N ARG A 183 2.11 33.79 6.17
CA ARG A 183 1.22 34.27 7.23
C ARG A 183 1.84 35.40 8.04
N THR A 184 3.09 35.24 8.47
CA THR A 184 3.77 36.18 9.37
C THR A 184 3.99 37.54 8.69
N HIS A 185 4.24 37.53 7.39
CA HIS A 185 4.52 38.74 6.62
C HIS A 185 3.34 39.23 5.77
N GLY A 186 2.18 38.57 5.83
CA GLY A 186 0.98 38.95 5.07
C GLY A 186 1.21 38.95 3.55
N LEU A 187 1.99 37.98 3.04
CA LEU A 187 2.38 37.94 1.64
C LEU A 187 1.20 37.53 0.75
N ALA A 188 1.15 38.09 -0.47
CA ALA A 188 0.21 37.63 -1.49
C ALA A 188 0.57 36.19 -1.89
N VAL A 189 -0.44 35.33 -1.94
CA VAL A 189 -0.27 33.91 -2.28
C VAL A 189 -0.94 33.63 -3.60
N ASP A 190 -0.17 33.13 -4.55
CA ASP A 190 -0.68 32.53 -5.78
C ASP A 190 -1.20 31.11 -5.46
N GLU A 191 -2.52 30.93 -5.51
CA GLU A 191 -3.16 29.66 -5.17
C GLU A 191 -2.81 28.52 -6.12
N GLU A 192 -2.58 28.82 -7.40
CA GLU A 192 -2.29 27.81 -8.40
C GLU A 192 -0.86 27.30 -8.22
N ARG A 193 0.09 28.23 -8.00
CA ARG A 193 1.46 27.87 -7.60
C ARG A 193 1.47 27.11 -6.27
N LEU A 194 0.72 27.58 -5.28
CA LEU A 194 0.66 26.93 -3.98
C LEU A 194 0.11 25.50 -4.09
N ARG A 195 -0.95 25.27 -4.87
CA ARG A 195 -1.49 23.93 -5.14
C ARG A 195 -0.44 23.03 -5.79
N ALA A 196 0.31 23.52 -6.78
CA ALA A 196 1.36 22.76 -7.44
C ALA A 196 2.46 22.33 -6.47
N VAL A 197 2.99 23.26 -5.66
CA VAL A 197 4.01 22.94 -4.63
C VAL A 197 3.43 22.03 -3.55
N PHE A 198 2.17 22.21 -3.18
CA PHE A 198 1.50 21.35 -2.21
C PHE A 198 1.43 19.90 -2.70
N LEU A 199 1.07 19.69 -3.97
CA LEU A 199 1.07 18.36 -4.59
C LEU A 199 2.48 17.79 -4.68
N GLU A 200 3.47 18.56 -5.14
CA GLU A 200 4.88 18.17 -5.18
C GLU A 200 5.34 17.55 -3.85
N PHE A 201 5.14 18.28 -2.74
CA PHE A 201 5.53 17.81 -1.41
C PHE A 201 4.66 16.67 -0.88
N ALA A 202 3.37 16.62 -1.27
CA ALA A 202 2.49 15.51 -0.93
C ALA A 202 2.95 14.20 -1.57
N LEU A 203 3.30 14.22 -2.85
CA LEU A 203 3.78 13.05 -3.61
C LEU A 203 5.13 12.56 -3.10
N ALA A 204 5.99 13.48 -2.68
CA ALA A 204 7.25 13.14 -2.04
C ALA A 204 7.09 12.60 -0.59
N GLY A 205 5.86 12.51 -0.07
CA GLY A 205 5.58 12.08 1.30
C GLY A 205 6.08 13.05 2.37
N ALA A 206 6.34 14.31 2.00
CA ALA A 206 6.86 15.38 2.86
C ALA A 206 5.76 16.37 3.25
N LEU A 207 4.54 15.86 3.47
CA LEU A 207 3.42 16.66 3.93
C LEU A 207 2.76 16.04 5.15
N THR A 208 2.66 16.81 6.24
CA THR A 208 1.96 16.37 7.45
C THR A 208 0.45 16.56 7.32
N VAL A 209 -0.34 15.75 8.04
CA VAL A 209 -1.80 15.95 8.13
C VAL A 209 -2.12 17.34 8.69
N LYS A 210 -1.30 17.87 9.60
CA LYS A 210 -1.45 19.24 10.12
C LYS A 210 -1.31 20.29 9.01
N ALA A 211 -0.30 20.17 8.15
CA ALA A 211 -0.10 21.08 7.03
C ALA A 211 -1.27 21.02 6.03
N LEU A 212 -1.79 19.82 5.75
CA LEU A 212 -2.97 19.63 4.91
C LEU A 212 -4.21 20.31 5.50
N ARG A 213 -4.54 20.07 6.77
CA ARG A 213 -5.71 20.73 7.41
C ARG A 213 -5.56 22.25 7.48
N GLN A 214 -4.33 22.72 7.72
CA GLN A 214 -4.04 24.16 7.72
C GLN A 214 -4.22 24.77 6.32
N TYR A 215 -3.76 24.09 5.26
CA TYR A 215 -4.00 24.51 3.88
C TYR A 215 -5.50 24.64 3.57
N VAL A 216 -6.32 23.65 3.97
CA VAL A 216 -7.78 23.71 3.77
C VAL A 216 -8.41 24.89 4.52
N LYS A 217 -7.98 25.14 5.75
CA LYS A 217 -8.42 26.30 6.53
C LYS A 217 -8.06 27.62 5.85
N GLU A 218 -6.86 27.74 5.31
CA GLU A 218 -6.39 28.94 4.61
C GLU A 218 -7.08 29.15 3.26
N LEU A 219 -7.40 28.07 2.56
CA LEU A 219 -8.20 28.09 1.34
C LEU A 219 -9.59 28.71 1.62
N ALA A 220 -10.25 28.26 2.70
CA ALA A 220 -11.54 28.79 3.12
C ALA A 220 -11.52 30.25 3.61
N GLN A 221 -10.34 30.76 4.02
CA GLN A 221 -10.17 32.15 4.47
C GLN A 221 -9.89 33.12 3.32
N ARG A 222 -9.24 32.65 2.25
CA ARG A 222 -8.77 33.49 1.15
C ARG A 222 -9.72 33.50 -0.05
N LEU A 223 -10.45 32.41 -0.26
CA LEU A 223 -11.35 32.23 -1.41
C LEU A 223 -12.82 32.32 -1.00
N ASP A 224 -13.67 32.59 -1.98
CA ASP A 224 -15.11 32.45 -1.77
C ASP A 224 -15.47 30.97 -1.48
N PRO A 225 -16.56 30.70 -0.75
CA PRO A 225 -16.88 29.35 -0.30
C PRO A 225 -17.04 28.30 -1.42
N LEU A 226 -17.58 28.69 -2.57
CA LEU A 226 -17.80 27.77 -3.68
C LEU A 226 -16.46 27.38 -4.33
N THR A 227 -15.60 28.37 -4.61
CA THR A 227 -14.27 28.13 -5.15
C THR A 227 -13.41 27.33 -4.16
N ALA A 228 -13.49 27.61 -2.86
CA ALA A 228 -12.77 26.85 -1.83
C ALA A 228 -13.18 25.36 -1.82
N TRP A 229 -14.49 25.07 -1.91
CA TRP A 229 -14.98 23.68 -2.05
C TRP A 229 -14.46 23.00 -3.33
N GLN A 230 -14.57 23.67 -4.47
CA GLN A 230 -14.13 23.12 -5.76
C GLN A 230 -12.62 22.80 -5.75
N ARG A 231 -11.80 23.71 -5.23
CA ARG A 231 -10.35 23.52 -5.13
C ARG A 231 -9.98 22.42 -4.14
N PHE A 232 -10.71 22.30 -3.03
CA PHE A 232 -10.51 21.20 -2.07
C PHE A 232 -10.86 19.84 -2.68
N ARG A 233 -12.00 19.71 -3.37
CA ARG A 233 -12.41 18.47 -4.05
C ARG A 233 -11.40 18.08 -5.14
N GLN A 234 -10.94 19.05 -5.92
CA GLN A 234 -9.88 18.85 -6.91
C GLN A 234 -8.60 18.30 -6.26
N LEU A 235 -8.13 18.95 -5.19
CA LEU A 235 -6.93 18.50 -4.45
C LEU A 235 -7.07 17.06 -3.93
N CYS A 236 -8.25 16.70 -3.40
CA CYS A 236 -8.49 15.35 -2.88
C CYS A 236 -8.42 14.29 -3.99
N THR A 237 -8.99 14.60 -5.16
CA THR A 237 -8.98 13.72 -6.33
C THR A 237 -7.57 13.55 -6.88
N GLU A 238 -6.83 14.65 -7.06
CA GLU A 238 -5.45 14.62 -7.58
C GLU A 238 -4.50 13.84 -6.66
N ARG A 239 -4.60 14.06 -5.34
CA ARG A 239 -3.83 13.28 -4.36
C ARG A 239 -4.14 11.80 -4.43
N SER A 240 -5.42 11.45 -4.56
CA SER A 240 -5.86 10.06 -4.62
C SER A 240 -5.44 9.39 -5.92
N ALA A 241 -5.57 10.09 -7.06
CA ALA A 241 -5.10 9.63 -8.36
C ALA A 241 -3.59 9.39 -8.37
N ALA A 242 -2.84 10.21 -7.64
CA ALA A 242 -1.40 10.04 -7.48
C ALA A 242 -0.99 9.03 -6.39
N GLY A 243 -1.93 8.20 -5.93
CA GLY A 243 -1.64 7.06 -5.06
C GLY A 243 -1.62 7.37 -3.56
N MET A 244 -1.99 8.58 -3.13
CA MET A 244 -2.02 8.94 -1.71
C MET A 244 -3.37 8.59 -1.07
N ALA A 245 -3.32 7.96 0.11
CA ALA A 245 -4.53 7.62 0.84
C ALA A 245 -5.25 8.89 1.36
N PRO A 246 -6.60 8.88 1.41
CA PRO A 246 -7.35 9.90 2.11
C PRO A 246 -6.94 10.02 3.58
N TYR A 247 -6.87 11.24 4.09
CA TYR A 247 -6.54 11.49 5.49
C TYR A 247 -7.80 11.41 6.37
N ALA A 248 -7.60 11.10 7.66
CA ALA A 248 -8.71 10.85 8.60
C ALA A 248 -9.76 11.97 8.69
N GLY A 249 -9.34 13.23 8.56
CA GLY A 249 -10.18 14.42 8.77
C GLY A 249 -10.89 14.95 7.53
N ILE A 250 -10.83 14.24 6.40
CA ILE A 250 -11.32 14.72 5.11
C ILE A 250 -12.84 14.95 5.11
N ALA A 251 -13.60 14.14 5.86
CA ALA A 251 -15.04 14.26 5.95
C ALA A 251 -15.45 15.56 6.65
N GLU A 252 -14.80 15.88 7.78
CA GLU A 252 -15.10 17.08 8.56
C GLU A 252 -14.74 18.34 7.78
N ASP A 253 -13.59 18.32 7.10
CA ASP A 253 -13.14 19.44 6.28
C ASP A 253 -14.06 19.64 5.04
N ALA A 254 -14.47 18.55 4.38
CA ALA A 254 -15.46 18.59 3.29
C ALA A 254 -16.80 19.18 3.75
N ARG A 255 -17.33 18.68 4.88
CA ARG A 255 -18.59 19.13 5.48
C ARG A 255 -18.59 20.61 5.81
N ALA A 256 -17.47 21.13 6.31
CA ALA A 256 -17.32 22.53 6.63
C ALA A 256 -17.40 23.41 5.36
N LEU A 257 -16.71 23.01 4.30
CA LEU A 257 -16.69 23.72 3.02
C LEU A 257 -18.04 23.66 2.28
N ILE A 258 -18.64 22.46 2.19
CA ILE A 258 -19.97 22.28 1.58
C ILE A 258 -21.01 23.18 2.27
N ARG A 259 -21.00 23.20 3.61
CA ARG A 259 -21.91 24.04 4.40
C ARG A 259 -21.66 25.53 4.14
N ALA A 260 -20.40 25.96 4.10
CA ALA A 260 -20.04 27.35 3.84
C ALA A 260 -20.49 27.79 2.44
N ALA A 261 -20.46 26.89 1.45
CA ALA A 261 -20.91 27.13 0.10
C ALA A 261 -22.44 27.05 -0.09
N GLY A 262 -23.20 26.65 0.94
CA GLY A 262 -24.66 26.49 0.86
C GLY A 262 -25.10 25.36 -0.07
N LEU A 263 -24.23 24.39 -0.31
CA LEU A 263 -24.49 23.27 -1.22
C LEU A 263 -25.21 22.11 -0.52
N ASP A 264 -25.87 21.23 -1.28
CA ASP A 264 -26.48 20.03 -0.71
C ASP A 264 -25.40 19.08 -0.18
N ARG A 265 -25.48 18.81 1.13
CA ARG A 265 -24.48 18.01 1.83
C ARG A 265 -24.41 16.60 1.26
N THR A 266 -25.55 15.96 1.08
CA THR A 266 -25.63 14.53 0.72
C THR A 266 -25.13 14.30 -0.70
N GLU A 267 -25.54 15.15 -1.65
CA GLU A 267 -25.09 15.11 -3.04
C GLU A 267 -23.57 15.24 -3.14
N HIS A 268 -23.00 16.29 -2.55
CA HIS A 268 -21.58 16.58 -2.69
C HIS A 268 -20.67 15.67 -1.86
N GLU A 269 -21.12 15.19 -0.69
CA GLU A 269 -20.42 14.15 0.07
C GLU A 269 -20.34 12.85 -0.73
N ARG A 270 -21.44 12.41 -1.35
CA ARG A 270 -21.45 11.20 -2.18
C ARG A 270 -20.60 11.34 -3.43
N ALA A 271 -20.65 12.49 -4.09
CA ALA A 271 -19.84 12.74 -5.28
C ALA A 271 -18.34 12.69 -4.96
N LEU A 272 -17.90 13.33 -3.87
CA LEU A 272 -16.50 13.24 -3.42
C LEU A 272 -16.14 11.81 -3.01
N LEU A 273 -17.01 11.11 -2.28
CA LEU A 273 -16.73 9.74 -1.86
C LEU A 273 -16.56 8.79 -3.06
N ALA A 274 -17.39 8.92 -4.09
CA ALA A 274 -17.26 8.16 -5.33
C ALA A 274 -15.88 8.38 -5.99
N GLU A 275 -15.45 9.64 -6.15
CA GLU A 275 -14.14 9.97 -6.71
C GLU A 275 -12.97 9.40 -5.88
N LEU A 276 -13.10 9.38 -4.56
CA LEU A 276 -12.08 8.80 -3.69
C LEU A 276 -12.02 7.27 -3.79
N LEU A 277 -13.16 6.60 -3.99
CA LEU A 277 -13.22 5.15 -4.13
C LEU A 277 -12.59 4.64 -5.43
N ASP A 278 -12.56 5.46 -6.48
CA ASP A 278 -11.92 5.10 -7.75
C ASP A 278 -10.41 4.85 -7.60
N SER A 279 -9.76 5.49 -6.62
CA SER A 279 -8.34 5.27 -6.35
C SER A 279 -8.10 4.00 -5.52
N PRO A 280 -7.15 3.11 -5.91
CA PRO A 280 -6.73 1.98 -5.07
C PRO A 280 -6.04 2.43 -3.77
N ALA A 281 -5.59 3.69 -3.68
CA ALA A 281 -4.94 4.23 -2.49
C ALA A 281 -5.87 4.29 -1.27
N VAL A 282 -7.19 4.31 -1.49
CA VAL A 282 -8.21 4.32 -0.42
C VAL A 282 -8.09 3.10 0.50
N ASN A 283 -7.54 1.98 0.03
CA ASN A 283 -7.28 0.79 0.87
C ASN A 283 -6.44 1.11 2.11
N ARG A 284 -5.52 2.09 2.02
CA ARG A 284 -4.65 2.51 3.13
C ARG A 284 -5.26 3.61 4.00
N ALA A 285 -6.52 3.98 3.77
CA ALA A 285 -7.19 5.00 4.56
C ALA A 285 -7.31 4.55 6.03
N PRO A 286 -7.14 5.47 7.00
CA PRO A 286 -7.24 5.15 8.41
C PRO A 286 -8.68 4.79 8.81
N ALA A 287 -8.87 4.00 9.88
CA ALA A 287 -10.20 3.60 10.35
C ALA A 287 -11.17 4.78 10.59
N ALA A 288 -10.65 5.92 11.03
CA ALA A 288 -11.43 7.14 11.22
C ALA A 288 -12.08 7.65 9.91
N PHE A 289 -11.44 7.45 8.76
CA PHE A 289 -12.02 7.78 7.45
C PHE A 289 -13.28 6.94 7.21
N TRP A 290 -13.16 5.61 7.30
CA TRP A 290 -14.29 4.70 7.09
C TRP A 290 -15.43 4.96 8.06
N LYS A 291 -15.11 5.24 9.33
CA LYS A 291 -16.10 5.61 10.34
C LYS A 291 -16.84 6.90 9.99
N SER A 292 -16.14 7.96 9.57
CA SER A 292 -16.77 9.24 9.23
C SER A 292 -17.62 9.19 7.95
N TRP A 293 -17.31 8.26 7.03
CA TRP A 293 -18.02 8.06 5.76
C TRP A 293 -19.01 6.90 5.74
N HIS A 294 -19.20 6.18 6.86
CA HIS A 294 -20.01 4.96 6.93
C HIS A 294 -21.42 5.13 6.36
N GLY A 295 -22.17 6.13 6.83
CA GLY A 295 -23.53 6.40 6.34
C GLY A 295 -23.60 6.68 4.83
N PRO A 296 -22.87 7.71 4.33
CA PRO A 296 -22.79 7.99 2.90
C PRO A 296 -22.34 6.79 2.05
N LEU A 297 -21.42 5.97 2.55
CA LEU A 297 -20.93 4.76 1.88
C LEU A 297 -22.04 3.71 1.72
N VAL A 298 -22.80 3.47 2.80
CA VAL A 298 -23.95 2.54 2.80
C VAL A 298 -25.02 2.99 1.82
N GLU A 299 -25.38 4.28 1.84
CA GLU A 299 -26.35 4.84 0.88
C GLU A 299 -25.88 4.71 -0.56
N LEU A 300 -24.62 5.05 -0.83
CA LEU A 300 -24.04 5.00 -2.17
C LEU A 300 -24.01 3.55 -2.70
N GLY A 301 -23.57 2.59 -1.88
CA GLY A 301 -23.57 1.17 -2.22
C GLY A 301 -24.97 0.61 -2.49
N ARG A 302 -25.98 1.04 -1.73
CA ARG A 302 -27.39 0.64 -1.99
C ARG A 302 -27.92 1.20 -3.30
N SER A 303 -27.50 2.41 -3.68
CA SER A 303 -27.96 3.06 -4.92
C SER A 303 -27.22 2.62 -6.19
N ASP A 304 -25.96 2.20 -6.09
CA ASP A 304 -25.09 2.00 -7.25
C ASP A 304 -24.37 0.63 -7.21
N ALA A 305 -24.62 -0.18 -8.24
CA ALA A 305 -24.00 -1.49 -8.40
C ALA A 305 -22.49 -1.42 -8.71
N ALA A 306 -22.04 -0.38 -9.42
CA ALA A 306 -20.61 -0.19 -9.71
C ALA A 306 -19.83 0.09 -8.41
N VAL A 307 -20.43 0.83 -7.49
CA VAL A 307 -19.85 1.07 -6.16
C VAL A 307 -19.78 -0.23 -5.36
N ARG A 308 -20.81 -1.08 -5.37
CA ARG A 308 -20.75 -2.40 -4.73
C ARG A 308 -19.63 -3.28 -5.28
N ALA A 309 -19.50 -3.35 -6.61
CA ALA A 309 -18.40 -4.07 -7.24
C ALA A 309 -17.05 -3.49 -6.82
N ARG A 310 -16.94 -2.16 -6.80
CA ARG A 310 -15.72 -1.47 -6.35
C ARG A 310 -15.36 -1.79 -4.90
N LEU A 311 -16.34 -1.86 -4.00
CA LEU A 311 -16.10 -2.23 -2.60
C LEU A 311 -15.57 -3.67 -2.46
N LEU A 312 -15.98 -4.59 -3.33
CA LEU A 312 -15.43 -5.96 -3.34
C LEU A 312 -13.98 -6.02 -3.84
N ASP A 313 -13.56 -5.09 -4.69
CA ASP A 313 -12.17 -4.96 -5.13
C ASP A 313 -11.25 -4.37 -4.04
N LEU A 314 -11.84 -3.62 -3.11
CA LEU A 314 -11.11 -2.99 -2.02
C LEU A 314 -10.89 -3.98 -0.86
N LEU A 315 -9.65 -3.97 -0.36
CA LEU A 315 -9.19 -4.79 0.77
C LEU A 315 -8.47 -3.85 1.74
N PRO A 316 -9.20 -3.22 2.68
CA PRO A 316 -8.62 -2.22 3.56
C PRO A 316 -7.44 -2.76 4.35
N ASP A 317 -6.30 -2.10 4.19
CA ASP A 317 -5.04 -2.41 4.87
C ASP A 317 -4.51 -1.14 5.55
N PRO A 318 -5.17 -0.70 6.63
CA PRO A 318 -4.64 0.39 7.42
C PRO A 318 -3.29 -0.05 8.03
N ALA A 319 -2.31 0.85 8.07
CA ALA A 319 -0.98 0.58 8.63
C ALA A 319 -1.03 0.46 10.18
N VAL A 320 -1.76 -0.52 10.70
CA VAL A 320 -2.00 -0.78 12.12
C VAL A 320 -1.51 -2.17 12.51
N SER A 321 -1.15 -2.34 13.78
CA SER A 321 -0.59 -3.61 14.29
C SER A 321 -1.65 -4.72 14.46
N ASP A 322 -2.92 -4.38 14.70
CA ASP A 322 -4.02 -5.35 14.81
C ASP A 322 -5.11 -5.04 13.79
N ALA A 323 -5.20 -5.91 12.79
CA ALA A 323 -6.07 -5.76 11.66
C ALA A 323 -7.39 -6.54 11.77
N ALA A 324 -7.52 -7.46 12.74
CA ALA A 324 -8.70 -8.33 12.82
C ALA A 324 -10.02 -7.57 13.06
N PRO A 325 -10.09 -6.56 13.95
CA PRO A 325 -11.31 -5.75 14.12
C PRO A 325 -11.68 -4.96 12.86
N HIS A 326 -10.68 -4.53 12.10
CA HIS A 326 -10.88 -3.78 10.86
C HIS A 326 -11.44 -4.67 9.74
N ASP A 327 -10.93 -5.90 9.64
CA ASP A 327 -11.43 -6.87 8.67
C ASP A 327 -12.89 -7.27 8.96
N ALA A 328 -13.24 -7.46 10.24
CA ALA A 328 -14.63 -7.72 10.65
C ALA A 328 -15.56 -6.54 10.32
N ALA A 329 -15.16 -5.31 10.70
CA ALA A 329 -15.94 -4.11 10.38
C ALA A 329 -16.08 -3.89 8.86
N TRP A 330 -15.09 -4.29 8.05
CA TRP A 330 -15.20 -4.23 6.60
C TRP A 330 -16.27 -5.17 6.05
N LEU A 331 -16.33 -6.41 6.54
CA LEU A 331 -17.38 -7.35 6.13
C LEU A 331 -18.78 -6.85 6.53
N GLU A 332 -18.93 -6.17 7.66
CA GLU A 332 -20.17 -5.49 8.05
C GLU A 332 -20.56 -4.40 7.04
N VAL A 333 -19.61 -3.57 6.62
CA VAL A 333 -19.84 -2.55 5.57
C VAL A 333 -20.27 -3.19 4.25
N LEU A 334 -19.63 -4.28 3.83
CA LEU A 334 -20.02 -5.01 2.61
C LEU A 334 -21.44 -5.58 2.71
N ALA A 335 -21.86 -6.04 3.89
CA ALA A 335 -23.21 -6.51 4.12
C ALA A 335 -24.22 -5.34 4.07
N GLU A 336 -23.96 -4.24 4.78
CA GLU A 336 -24.89 -3.10 4.86
C GLU A 336 -25.09 -2.36 3.52
N THR A 337 -24.03 -2.30 2.71
CA THR A 337 -24.04 -1.73 1.34
C THR A 337 -24.72 -2.65 0.33
N GLY A 338 -24.99 -3.91 0.67
CA GLY A 338 -25.50 -4.94 -0.24
C GLY A 338 -24.44 -5.51 -1.17
N ALA A 339 -23.16 -5.19 -0.99
CA ALA A 339 -22.08 -5.70 -1.84
C ALA A 339 -21.97 -7.24 -1.77
N GLU A 340 -22.31 -7.84 -0.62
CA GLU A 340 -22.33 -9.30 -0.49
C GLU A 340 -23.33 -10.00 -1.42
N GLU A 341 -24.37 -9.31 -1.89
CA GLU A 341 -25.35 -9.87 -2.83
C GLU A 341 -24.71 -10.22 -4.18
N LEU A 342 -23.60 -9.56 -4.56
CA LEU A 342 -22.83 -9.91 -5.75
C LEU A 342 -22.04 -11.22 -5.59
N LEU A 343 -21.78 -11.65 -4.34
CA LEU A 343 -21.08 -12.88 -4.00
C LEU A 343 -22.02 -14.05 -3.70
N THR A 344 -23.25 -13.77 -3.28
CA THR A 344 -24.24 -14.78 -2.87
C THR A 344 -25.36 -14.97 -3.90
N GLY A 345 -25.70 -13.94 -4.66
CA GLY A 345 -26.72 -13.96 -5.70
C GLY A 345 -26.23 -14.48 -7.06
N PRO A 346 -27.10 -14.48 -8.09
CA PRO A 346 -26.76 -14.92 -9.44
C PRO A 346 -25.58 -14.14 -10.05
N ARG A 347 -24.75 -14.81 -10.84
CA ARG A 347 -23.60 -14.18 -11.52
C ARG A 347 -24.08 -13.31 -12.66
N ALA A 348 -23.72 -12.02 -12.64
CA ALA A 348 -23.82 -11.19 -13.83
C ALA A 348 -22.80 -11.66 -14.89
N GLU A 349 -23.18 -11.61 -16.16
CA GLU A 349 -22.29 -11.99 -17.26
C GLU A 349 -21.01 -11.13 -17.25
N GLY A 350 -19.84 -11.78 -17.34
CA GLY A 350 -18.53 -11.10 -17.27
C GLY A 350 -18.04 -10.73 -15.86
N ALA A 351 -18.89 -10.82 -14.83
CA ALA A 351 -18.44 -10.61 -13.45
C ALA A 351 -17.46 -11.69 -13.00
N GLU A 352 -16.61 -11.40 -12.02
CA GLU A 352 -15.65 -12.37 -11.48
C GLU A 352 -16.35 -13.52 -10.71
N PRO A 353 -15.80 -14.76 -10.69
CA PRO A 353 -16.34 -15.84 -9.85
C PRO A 353 -16.23 -15.50 -8.36
N ALA A 354 -17.22 -15.89 -7.56
CA ALA A 354 -17.22 -15.66 -6.11
C ALA A 354 -16.01 -16.31 -5.41
N ALA A 355 -15.51 -17.42 -5.97
CA ALA A 355 -14.31 -18.11 -5.52
C ALA A 355 -13.07 -17.20 -5.57
N ALA A 356 -12.90 -16.36 -6.59
CA ALA A 356 -11.71 -15.52 -6.74
C ALA A 356 -11.67 -14.41 -5.69
N TRP A 357 -12.82 -13.81 -5.36
CA TRP A 357 -12.93 -12.87 -4.25
C TRP A 357 -12.58 -13.52 -2.92
N LEU A 358 -13.13 -14.71 -2.63
CA LEU A 358 -12.85 -15.43 -1.39
C LEU A 358 -11.35 -15.75 -1.26
N GLN A 359 -10.71 -16.16 -2.35
CA GLN A 359 -9.26 -16.38 -2.38
C GLN A 359 -8.47 -15.10 -2.08
N ARG A 360 -8.83 -13.97 -2.70
CA ARG A 360 -8.19 -12.67 -2.39
C ARG A 360 -8.39 -12.29 -0.94
N TRP A 361 -9.60 -12.46 -0.40
CA TRP A 361 -9.91 -12.19 1.01
C TRP A 361 -9.07 -13.08 1.94
N CYS A 362 -8.94 -14.37 1.65
CA CYS A 362 -8.07 -15.28 2.41
C CYS A 362 -6.58 -14.87 2.34
N ARG A 363 -6.08 -14.44 1.17
CA ARG A 363 -4.71 -13.89 1.05
C ARG A 363 -4.55 -12.62 1.88
N HIS A 364 -5.53 -11.74 1.87
CA HIS A 364 -5.57 -10.53 2.69
C HIS A 364 -5.55 -10.84 4.19
N LEU A 365 -6.34 -11.82 4.64
CA LEU A 365 -6.30 -12.29 6.03
C LEU A 365 -4.95 -12.90 6.42
N GLY A 366 -4.21 -13.45 5.46
CA GLY A 366 -2.86 -14.00 5.65
C GLY A 366 -1.74 -12.95 5.81
N ARG A 367 -2.03 -11.64 5.71
CA ARG A 367 -1.02 -10.58 5.84
C ARG A 367 -0.51 -10.44 7.30
N GLY A 368 0.80 -10.26 7.45
CA GLY A 368 1.48 -10.00 8.73
C GLY A 368 2.34 -11.16 9.25
N TRP A 369 3.04 -10.94 10.37
CA TRP A 369 3.86 -11.97 11.04
C TRP A 369 3.04 -12.60 12.19
N ARG A 370 2.76 -13.91 12.07
CA ARG A 370 2.15 -14.82 13.08
C ARG A 370 0.60 -14.90 13.08
N ALA A 371 0.13 -15.95 13.77
CA ALA A 371 -1.26 -16.39 13.92
C ALA A 371 -2.25 -15.23 14.01
N ARG A 372 -3.27 -15.27 13.16
CA ARG A 372 -4.43 -14.41 13.34
C ARG A 372 -5.47 -15.06 14.26
N PRO A 373 -6.22 -14.23 15.02
CA PRO A 373 -7.47 -14.66 15.63
C PRO A 373 -8.46 -15.17 14.58
N SER A 374 -9.41 -16.00 15.00
CA SER A 374 -10.54 -16.41 14.15
C SER A 374 -11.35 -15.20 13.70
N CYS A 375 -11.82 -15.21 12.44
CA CYS A 375 -12.79 -14.27 11.89
C CYS A 375 -14.12 -14.98 11.59
N PRO A 376 -15.06 -15.06 12.57
CA PRO A 376 -16.36 -15.71 12.37
C PRO A 376 -17.19 -15.09 11.24
N ALA A 377 -17.07 -13.78 11.03
CA ALA A 377 -17.76 -13.07 9.95
C ALA A 377 -17.39 -13.61 8.56
N THR A 378 -16.13 -14.04 8.36
CA THR A 378 -15.69 -14.68 7.11
C THR A 378 -16.39 -16.02 6.90
N ILE A 379 -16.49 -16.84 7.95
CA ILE A 379 -17.18 -18.14 7.90
C ILE A 379 -18.67 -17.95 7.60
N ALA A 380 -19.31 -16.98 8.26
CA ALA A 380 -20.73 -16.67 8.05
C ALA A 380 -21.01 -16.21 6.61
N LEU A 381 -20.17 -15.34 6.05
CA LEU A 381 -20.29 -14.91 4.64
C LEU A 381 -20.06 -16.08 3.69
N ALA A 382 -19.00 -16.87 3.88
CA ALA A 382 -18.72 -18.05 3.06
C ALA A 382 -19.89 -19.05 3.08
N GLY A 383 -20.57 -19.20 4.23
CA GLY A 383 -21.79 -20.01 4.36
C GLY A 383 -22.90 -19.55 3.42
N ARG A 384 -23.14 -18.23 3.35
CA ARG A 384 -24.09 -17.64 2.40
C ARG A 384 -23.63 -17.74 0.94
N MET A 385 -22.32 -17.78 0.68
CA MET A 385 -21.76 -17.94 -0.67
C MET A 385 -21.84 -19.37 -1.21
N THR A 386 -22.12 -20.39 -0.38
CA THR A 386 -21.99 -21.82 -0.75
C THR A 386 -22.76 -22.21 -2.01
N GLU A 387 -24.03 -21.78 -2.15
CA GLU A 387 -24.83 -22.06 -3.35
C GLU A 387 -24.18 -21.47 -4.60
N ARG A 388 -23.69 -20.23 -4.47
CA ARG A 388 -23.05 -19.54 -5.57
C ARG A 388 -21.70 -20.15 -5.96
N LEU A 389 -20.89 -20.51 -4.97
CA LEU A 389 -19.61 -21.19 -5.19
C LEU A 389 -19.78 -22.55 -5.88
N ARG A 390 -20.85 -23.29 -5.52
CA ARG A 390 -21.20 -24.54 -6.18
C ARG A 390 -21.65 -24.31 -7.63
N ALA A 391 -22.47 -23.29 -7.87
CA ALA A 391 -22.96 -22.93 -9.20
C ALA A 391 -21.85 -22.44 -10.14
N ASP A 392 -20.90 -21.64 -9.63
CA ASP A 392 -19.74 -21.18 -10.40
C ASP A 392 -18.80 -22.34 -10.78
N ALA A 393 -18.78 -23.42 -9.98
CA ALA A 393 -17.93 -24.61 -10.16
C ALA A 393 -16.42 -24.30 -10.33
N VAL A 394 -15.99 -23.13 -9.84
CA VAL A 394 -14.58 -22.72 -9.84
C VAL A 394 -13.94 -23.15 -8.51
N THR A 395 -12.79 -23.80 -8.62
CA THR A 395 -12.01 -24.24 -7.45
C THR A 395 -11.60 -23.08 -6.54
N VAL A 396 -11.86 -23.23 -5.25
CA VAL A 396 -11.38 -22.31 -4.20
C VAL A 396 -10.03 -22.78 -3.68
N ASP A 397 -8.98 -21.97 -3.88
CA ASP A 397 -7.66 -22.22 -3.30
C ASP A 397 -7.45 -21.42 -1.99
N LEU A 398 -7.46 -22.12 -0.86
CA LEU A 398 -7.23 -21.53 0.46
C LEU A 398 -5.77 -21.55 0.90
N PHE A 399 -4.88 -22.26 0.20
CA PHE A 399 -3.50 -22.53 0.65
C PHE A 399 -2.52 -21.43 0.25
N THR A 400 -2.84 -20.63 -0.78
CA THR A 400 -2.04 -19.45 -1.13
C THR A 400 -2.23 -18.26 -0.18
N GLY A 401 -3.15 -18.37 0.80
CA GLY A 401 -3.54 -17.28 1.68
C GLY A 401 -3.22 -17.48 3.17
N ILE A 402 -4.27 -17.69 3.97
CA ILE A 402 -4.20 -17.71 5.43
C ILE A 402 -3.24 -18.80 5.90
N ARG A 403 -2.19 -18.42 6.63
CA ARG A 403 -1.30 -19.39 7.28
C ARG A 403 -1.79 -19.69 8.69
N ASP A 404 -1.95 -20.96 9.01
CA ASP A 404 -2.06 -21.49 10.37
C ASP A 404 -3.06 -20.73 11.26
N SER A 405 -4.35 -20.71 10.89
CA SER A 405 -5.42 -20.08 11.69
C SER A 405 -6.67 -20.95 11.79
N ARG A 406 -7.49 -20.69 12.81
CA ARG A 406 -8.79 -21.36 12.94
C ARG A 406 -9.71 -21.15 11.74
N THR A 407 -9.74 -19.94 11.19
CA THR A 407 -10.60 -19.59 10.06
C THR A 407 -10.31 -20.44 8.82
N LEU A 408 -9.05 -20.86 8.61
CA LEU A 408 -8.72 -21.71 7.47
C LEU A 408 -9.43 -23.08 7.56
N LEU A 409 -9.34 -23.77 8.69
CA LEU A 409 -9.93 -25.10 8.84
C LEU A 409 -11.45 -25.06 8.95
N ASP A 410 -12.02 -24.08 9.66
CA ASP A 410 -13.47 -23.90 9.72
C ASP A 410 -14.04 -23.60 8.31
N LEU A 411 -13.31 -22.83 7.49
CA LEU A 411 -13.70 -22.55 6.11
C LEU A 411 -13.56 -23.77 5.21
N LEU A 412 -12.45 -24.51 5.33
CA LEU A 412 -12.23 -25.74 4.57
C LEU A 412 -13.33 -26.77 4.84
N ASP A 413 -13.67 -26.98 6.11
CA ASP A 413 -14.74 -27.89 6.52
C ASP A 413 -16.10 -27.47 5.96
N LEU A 414 -16.45 -26.18 6.09
CA LEU A 414 -17.69 -25.61 5.56
C LEU A 414 -17.81 -25.80 4.04
N LEU A 415 -16.75 -25.52 3.29
CA LEU A 415 -16.76 -25.64 1.82
C LEU A 415 -16.86 -27.10 1.37
N LEU A 416 -16.14 -28.02 2.03
CA LEU A 416 -16.22 -29.45 1.73
C LEU A 416 -17.60 -30.01 2.09
N ALA A 417 -18.16 -29.64 3.24
CA ALA A 417 -19.51 -30.04 3.66
C ALA A 417 -20.58 -29.58 2.65
N ALA A 418 -20.39 -28.40 2.07
CA ALA A 418 -21.27 -27.84 1.05
C ALA A 418 -21.03 -28.39 -0.37
N GLY A 419 -20.02 -29.25 -0.57
CA GLY A 419 -19.65 -29.78 -1.88
C GLY A 419 -19.10 -28.71 -2.83
N VAL A 420 -18.51 -27.64 -2.31
CA VAL A 420 -17.81 -26.62 -3.10
C VAL A 420 -16.46 -27.18 -3.55
N PRO A 421 -16.07 -27.04 -4.84
CA PRO A 421 -14.74 -27.46 -5.29
C PRO A 421 -13.63 -26.70 -4.55
N VAL A 422 -12.77 -27.42 -3.81
CA VAL A 422 -11.60 -26.87 -3.10
C VAL A 422 -10.33 -27.46 -3.70
N ALA A 423 -9.27 -26.65 -3.80
CA ALA A 423 -7.97 -27.07 -4.31
C ALA A 423 -7.36 -28.22 -3.50
N ASP A 424 -6.49 -29.00 -4.13
CA ASP A 424 -5.73 -30.02 -3.44
C ASP A 424 -4.69 -29.40 -2.50
N PRO A 425 -4.39 -30.02 -1.34
CA PRO A 425 -3.33 -29.53 -0.46
C PRO A 425 -1.98 -29.57 -1.19
N PRO A 426 -1.14 -28.53 -1.06
CA PRO A 426 0.18 -28.53 -1.68
C PRO A 426 1.07 -29.64 -1.09
N ALA A 427 2.07 -30.08 -1.85
CA ALA A 427 3.01 -31.09 -1.39
C ALA A 427 3.74 -30.60 -0.12
N GLY A 428 3.76 -31.43 0.92
CA GLY A 428 4.35 -31.09 2.22
C GLY A 428 3.52 -30.12 3.07
N TYR A 429 2.23 -29.95 2.77
CA TYR A 429 1.33 -29.18 3.62
C TYR A 429 1.04 -29.91 4.94
N ASP A 430 1.39 -29.26 6.06
CA ASP A 430 1.09 -29.74 7.40
C ASP A 430 -0.10 -28.98 7.99
N VAL A 431 -1.05 -29.72 8.58
CA VAL A 431 -2.22 -29.12 9.22
C VAL A 431 -1.89 -28.73 10.66
N GLU A 432 -1.98 -27.44 10.97
CA GLU A 432 -1.72 -26.91 12.31
C GLU A 432 -2.97 -27.02 13.23
N LEU A 433 -3.31 -28.27 13.60
CA LEU A 433 -4.48 -28.58 14.45
C LEU A 433 -4.38 -28.03 15.87
N ARG A 434 -3.17 -28.00 16.45
CA ARG A 434 -2.98 -27.54 17.82
C ARG A 434 -3.39 -26.07 17.96
N ARG A 435 -2.95 -25.20 17.05
CA ARG A 435 -3.35 -23.80 17.05
C ARG A 435 -4.85 -23.62 16.80
N TRP A 436 -5.45 -24.43 15.93
CA TRP A 436 -6.90 -24.42 15.72
C TRP A 436 -7.64 -24.69 17.05
N ILE A 437 -7.23 -25.72 17.80
CA ILE A 437 -7.77 -26.05 19.12
C ILE A 437 -7.60 -24.91 20.14
N GLU A 438 -6.44 -24.26 20.15
CA GLU A 438 -6.16 -23.13 21.04
C GLU A 438 -7.14 -21.96 20.80
N GLN A 439 -7.67 -21.85 19.58
CA GLN A 439 -8.61 -20.82 19.15
C GLN A 439 -10.08 -21.30 19.11
N CYS A 440 -10.37 -22.56 19.41
CA CYS A 440 -11.73 -23.09 19.43
C CYS A 440 -12.60 -22.41 20.50
N GLY A 441 -13.85 -22.13 20.13
CA GLY A 441 -14.95 -21.76 21.02
C GLY A 441 -16.16 -22.71 20.87
N PRO A 442 -17.28 -22.40 21.52
CA PRO A 442 -18.49 -23.23 21.51
C PRO A 442 -19.04 -23.52 20.10
N ASP A 443 -18.90 -22.57 19.17
CA ASP A 443 -19.43 -22.66 17.80
C ASP A 443 -18.40 -23.19 16.78
N SER A 444 -17.34 -23.87 17.24
CA SER A 444 -16.33 -24.42 16.31
C SER A 444 -16.84 -25.71 15.67
N THR A 445 -16.47 -25.97 14.42
CA THR A 445 -16.83 -27.21 13.72
C THR A 445 -16.17 -28.44 14.36
N ASP A 446 -16.74 -29.62 14.11
CA ASP A 446 -16.18 -30.92 14.47
C ASP A 446 -15.17 -31.44 13.43
N LEU A 447 -14.96 -30.72 12.32
CA LEU A 447 -14.06 -31.06 11.20
C LEU A 447 -14.46 -32.35 10.45
N ALA A 448 -15.73 -32.76 10.54
CA ALA A 448 -16.20 -34.01 9.96
C ALA A 448 -16.04 -34.05 8.43
N ALA A 449 -16.29 -32.94 7.72
CA ALA A 449 -16.20 -32.92 6.26
C ALA A 449 -14.74 -32.96 5.79
N VAL A 450 -13.83 -32.28 6.49
CA VAL A 450 -12.38 -32.39 6.21
C VAL A 450 -11.89 -33.81 6.42
N ALA A 451 -12.33 -34.49 7.49
CA ALA A 451 -11.93 -35.86 7.77
C ALA A 451 -12.56 -36.91 6.84
N ALA A 452 -13.70 -36.61 6.22
CA ALA A 452 -14.33 -37.46 5.22
C ALA A 452 -13.63 -37.36 3.85
N ASP A 453 -12.95 -36.25 3.55
CA ASP A 453 -12.24 -36.07 2.29
C ASP A 453 -10.92 -36.87 2.25
N PRO A 454 -10.74 -37.79 1.28
CA PRO A 454 -9.54 -38.63 1.18
C PRO A 454 -8.22 -37.85 1.03
N ARG A 455 -8.26 -36.62 0.52
CA ARG A 455 -7.08 -35.76 0.32
C ARG A 455 -6.58 -35.20 1.65
N PHE A 456 -7.49 -34.89 2.58
CA PHE A 456 -7.19 -34.21 3.84
C PHE A 456 -7.10 -35.15 5.04
N ARG A 457 -7.81 -36.29 5.03
CA ARG A 457 -7.76 -37.27 6.13
C ARG A 457 -6.34 -37.70 6.52
N PRO A 458 -5.43 -38.03 5.58
CA PRO A 458 -4.06 -38.40 5.95
C PRO A 458 -3.32 -37.27 6.67
N LEU A 459 -3.55 -36.02 6.29
CA LEU A 459 -2.92 -34.85 6.90
C LEU A 459 -3.44 -34.62 8.33
N LEU A 460 -4.77 -34.72 8.52
CA LEU A 460 -5.37 -34.66 9.85
C LEU A 460 -4.87 -35.79 10.77
N ARG A 461 -4.73 -37.01 10.22
CA ARG A 461 -4.18 -38.17 10.93
C ARG A 461 -2.75 -37.92 11.42
N GLN A 462 -1.89 -37.35 10.59
CA GLN A 462 -0.51 -37.02 10.97
C GLN A 462 -0.44 -35.90 12.02
N ALA A 463 -1.36 -34.94 11.98
CA ALA A 463 -1.40 -33.83 12.94
C ALA A 463 -2.07 -34.18 14.29
N ALA A 464 -2.96 -35.19 14.32
CA ALA A 464 -3.75 -35.55 15.50
C ALA A 464 -2.93 -35.83 16.78
N PRO A 465 -1.75 -36.50 16.74
CA PRO A 465 -1.00 -36.80 17.96
C PRO A 465 -0.51 -35.57 18.72
N ASN A 466 -0.04 -34.57 17.99
CA ASN A 466 0.44 -33.30 18.55
C ASN A 466 -0.70 -32.44 19.11
N ALA A 467 -1.91 -32.62 18.57
CA ALA A 467 -3.10 -31.88 18.93
C ALA A 467 -3.92 -32.51 20.08
N TRP A 468 -3.75 -33.81 20.32
CA TRP A 468 -4.60 -34.59 21.22
C TRP A 468 -4.71 -34.03 22.64
N ILE A 469 -3.57 -33.73 23.28
CA ILE A 469 -3.56 -33.25 24.67
C ILE A 469 -4.33 -31.92 24.74
N ALA A 470 -4.08 -31.00 23.81
CA ALA A 470 -4.79 -29.73 23.74
C ALA A 470 -6.29 -29.94 23.54
N ALA A 471 -6.70 -30.88 22.68
CA ALA A 471 -8.10 -31.18 22.40
C ALA A 471 -8.85 -31.62 23.66
N VAL A 472 -8.29 -32.59 24.38
CA VAL A 472 -8.90 -33.11 25.62
C VAL A 472 -8.92 -32.04 26.71
N THR A 473 -7.82 -31.32 26.92
CA THR A 473 -7.73 -30.29 27.96
C THR A 473 -8.73 -29.16 27.72
N ARG A 474 -8.94 -28.76 26.46
CA ARG A 474 -9.87 -27.68 26.09
C ARG A 474 -11.29 -28.16 25.79
N ARG A 475 -11.54 -29.48 25.80
CA ARG A 475 -12.80 -30.11 25.40
C ARG A 475 -13.23 -29.64 24.01
N ALA A 476 -12.31 -29.68 23.05
CA ALA A 476 -12.57 -29.24 21.68
C ALA A 476 -13.70 -30.09 21.04
N PRO A 477 -14.56 -29.52 20.18
CA PRO A 477 -15.67 -30.25 19.57
C PRO A 477 -15.19 -31.45 18.73
N ALA A 478 -14.05 -31.33 18.05
CA ALA A 478 -13.44 -32.40 17.27
C ALA A 478 -12.77 -33.51 18.12
N THR A 479 -12.89 -33.53 19.45
CA THR A 479 -12.17 -34.50 20.31
C THR A 479 -12.50 -35.96 19.95
N ALA A 480 -13.76 -36.27 19.61
CA ALA A 480 -14.14 -37.63 19.22
C ALA A 480 -13.46 -38.05 17.90
N LEU A 481 -13.50 -37.18 16.89
CA LEU A 481 -12.81 -37.38 15.62
C LEU A 481 -11.29 -37.51 15.80
N LEU A 482 -10.69 -36.62 16.60
CA LEU A 482 -9.25 -36.68 16.87
C LEU A 482 -8.86 -37.98 17.58
N ARG A 483 -9.74 -38.57 18.40
CA ARG A 483 -9.50 -39.87 19.02
C ARG A 483 -9.42 -40.97 17.96
N GLU A 484 -10.37 -40.98 17.02
CA GLU A 484 -10.39 -41.92 15.90
C GLU A 484 -9.12 -41.80 15.05
N LEU A 485 -8.79 -40.58 14.62
CA LEU A 485 -7.59 -40.32 13.83
C LEU A 485 -6.30 -40.67 14.59
N TYR A 486 -6.26 -40.46 15.91
CA TYR A 486 -5.13 -40.88 16.73
C TYR A 486 -4.97 -42.40 16.75
N VAL A 487 -6.06 -43.15 16.87
CA VAL A 487 -6.03 -44.61 16.80
C VAL A 487 -5.52 -45.05 15.44
N GLU A 488 -6.07 -44.51 14.35
CA GLU A 488 -5.59 -44.84 12.98
C GLU A 488 -4.11 -44.54 12.80
N TRP A 489 -3.64 -43.39 13.28
CA TRP A 489 -2.23 -43.04 13.24
C TRP A 489 -1.37 -44.05 14.01
N ALA A 490 -1.77 -44.43 15.23
CA ALA A 490 -1.02 -45.37 16.05
C ALA A 490 -0.98 -46.77 15.41
N GLU A 491 -2.09 -47.22 14.83
CA GLU A 491 -2.18 -48.51 14.15
C GLU A 491 -1.30 -48.55 12.89
N GLU A 492 -1.24 -47.46 12.12
CA GLU A 492 -0.38 -47.30 10.95
C GLU A 492 1.11 -47.29 11.33
N ARG A 493 1.49 -46.55 12.38
CA ARG A 493 2.89 -46.54 12.86
C ARG A 493 3.32 -47.91 13.39
N ALA A 494 2.42 -48.64 14.03
CA ALA A 494 2.69 -50.01 14.47
C ALA A 494 2.89 -50.97 13.29
N GLU A 495 2.13 -50.82 12.20
CA GLU A 495 2.31 -51.61 10.98
C GLU A 495 3.61 -51.24 10.24
N GLU A 496 3.93 -49.95 10.14
CA GLU A 496 5.19 -49.47 9.56
C GLU A 496 6.39 -50.03 10.34
N LEU A 497 6.32 -50.03 11.67
CA LEU A 497 7.35 -50.60 12.52
C LEU A 497 7.47 -52.12 12.33
N ALA A 498 6.35 -52.84 12.19
CA ALA A 498 6.35 -54.28 11.96
C ALA A 498 6.93 -54.70 10.60
N THR A 499 6.77 -53.84 9.58
CA THR A 499 7.28 -54.08 8.22
C THR A 499 8.70 -53.57 8.00
N THR A 500 9.22 -52.74 8.92
CA THR A 500 10.57 -52.19 8.86
C THR A 500 11.62 -53.31 8.93
N ARG A 501 12.63 -53.23 8.05
CA ARG A 501 13.72 -54.22 7.99
C ARG A 501 15.07 -53.72 8.52
N GLY A 502 15.26 -52.40 8.60
CA GLY A 502 16.52 -51.79 9.02
C GLY A 502 16.47 -51.31 10.47
N LEU A 503 17.54 -51.58 11.23
CA LEU A 503 17.63 -51.19 12.64
C LEU A 503 17.55 -49.66 12.83
N ALA A 504 18.23 -48.89 11.97
CA ALA A 504 18.20 -47.42 12.04
C ALA A 504 16.80 -46.83 11.72
N ALA A 505 16.08 -47.43 10.77
CA ALA A 505 14.71 -47.01 10.46
C ALA A 505 13.75 -47.33 11.61
N ALA A 506 13.91 -48.51 12.24
CA ALA A 506 13.12 -48.89 13.40
C ALA A 506 13.41 -47.98 14.60
N ASP A 507 14.68 -47.66 14.86
CA ASP A 507 15.08 -46.73 15.93
C ASP A 507 14.47 -45.34 15.71
N ASN A 508 14.55 -44.78 14.49
CA ASN A 508 13.94 -43.50 14.16
C ASN A 508 12.41 -43.50 14.38
N LEU A 509 11.71 -44.58 14.00
CA LEU A 509 10.27 -44.72 14.23
C LEU A 509 9.92 -44.85 15.71
N VAL A 510 10.70 -45.61 16.48
CA VAL A 510 10.48 -45.72 17.94
C VAL A 510 10.74 -44.37 18.63
N GLN A 511 11.78 -43.64 18.21
CA GLN A 511 12.07 -42.30 18.73
C GLN A 511 10.94 -41.31 18.42
N SER A 512 10.34 -41.35 17.23
CA SER A 512 9.20 -40.47 16.88
C SER A 512 7.93 -40.80 17.68
N LEU A 513 7.74 -42.06 18.09
CA LEU A 513 6.63 -42.51 18.94
C LEU A 513 6.84 -42.23 20.44
N SER A 514 8.08 -42.06 20.88
CA SER A 514 8.44 -41.88 22.29
C SER A 514 7.66 -40.77 23.03
N PRO A 515 7.44 -39.58 22.45
CA PRO A 515 6.64 -38.52 23.08
C PRO A 515 5.19 -38.92 23.37
N PHE A 516 4.66 -39.90 22.63
CA PHE A 516 3.26 -40.28 22.61
C PHE A 516 2.97 -41.58 23.36
N ARG A 517 3.99 -42.26 23.89
CA ARG A 517 3.90 -43.61 24.47
C ARG A 517 2.76 -43.82 25.48
N ALA A 518 2.54 -42.85 26.38
CA ALA A 518 1.53 -42.96 27.44
C ALA A 518 0.12 -42.85 26.87
N THR A 519 -0.05 -41.93 25.93
CA THR A 519 -1.30 -41.67 25.23
C THR A 519 -1.66 -42.85 24.31
N ILE A 520 -0.70 -43.39 23.55
CA ILE A 520 -0.88 -44.59 22.72
C ILE A 520 -1.40 -45.76 23.56
N ARG A 521 -0.77 -46.05 24.72
CA ARG A 521 -1.22 -47.12 25.63
C ARG A 521 -2.66 -46.95 26.13
N THR A 522 -3.14 -45.72 26.20
CA THR A 522 -4.48 -45.41 26.74
C THR A 522 -5.54 -45.42 25.63
N ILE A 523 -5.20 -44.92 24.45
CA ILE A 523 -6.15 -44.67 23.36
C ILE A 523 -6.17 -45.81 22.35
N ALA A 524 -5.00 -46.37 22.04
CA ALA A 524 -4.77 -47.42 21.05
C ALA A 524 -3.96 -48.59 21.67
N PRO A 525 -4.54 -49.34 22.63
CA PRO A 525 -3.83 -50.40 23.33
C PRO A 525 -3.35 -51.52 22.40
N ALA A 526 -4.11 -51.86 21.34
CA ALA A 526 -3.71 -52.86 20.37
C ALA A 526 -2.44 -52.46 19.59
N ALA A 527 -2.38 -51.23 19.06
CA ALA A 527 -1.15 -50.66 18.50
C ALA A 527 0.01 -50.68 19.51
N ALA A 528 -0.25 -50.33 20.78
CA ALA A 528 0.77 -50.33 21.83
C ALA A 528 1.40 -51.72 22.04
N GLU A 529 0.56 -52.76 22.07
CA GLU A 529 1.01 -54.17 22.19
C GLU A 529 1.85 -54.59 20.98
N ARG A 530 1.42 -54.23 19.76
CA ARG A 530 2.18 -54.54 18.53
C ARG A 530 3.54 -53.83 18.49
N ILE A 531 3.60 -52.56 18.91
CA ILE A 531 4.86 -51.81 19.01
C ILE A 531 5.78 -52.45 20.06
N ALA A 532 5.24 -52.87 21.20
CA ALA A 532 6.01 -53.53 22.27
C ALA A 532 6.51 -54.93 21.88
N ALA A 533 5.81 -55.61 20.96
CA ALA A 533 6.16 -56.94 20.45
C ALA A 533 7.26 -56.93 19.37
N LEU A 534 7.87 -55.78 19.07
CA LEU A 534 8.95 -55.67 18.08
C LEU A 534 10.13 -56.60 18.44
N ASP A 535 10.43 -57.56 17.56
CA ASP A 535 11.59 -58.44 17.72
C ASP A 535 12.89 -57.72 17.29
N VAL A 536 13.45 -56.96 18.23
CA VAL A 536 14.71 -56.23 18.04
C VAL A 536 15.87 -57.20 17.73
N SER A 537 15.84 -58.42 18.28
CA SER A 537 16.90 -59.42 18.05
C SER A 537 16.90 -59.91 16.61
N ALA A 538 15.72 -60.19 16.05
CA ALA A 538 15.59 -60.57 14.64
C ALA A 538 15.92 -59.41 13.69
N LEU A 539 15.62 -58.15 14.07
CA LEU A 539 16.03 -56.98 13.30
C LEU A 539 17.56 -56.79 13.28
N LEU A 540 18.20 -56.93 14.45
CA LEU A 540 19.65 -56.86 14.59
C LEU A 540 20.34 -57.98 13.80
N ALA A 541 19.86 -59.22 13.93
CA ALA A 541 20.41 -60.37 13.19
C ALA A 541 20.33 -60.17 11.67
N ARG A 542 19.21 -59.63 11.16
CA ARG A 542 19.04 -59.30 9.73
C ARG A 542 19.95 -58.16 9.28
N ALA A 543 20.09 -57.11 10.09
CA ALA A 543 20.97 -55.99 9.77
C ALA A 543 22.44 -56.42 9.73
N LEU A 544 22.88 -57.29 10.64
CA LEU A 544 24.23 -57.85 10.67
C LEU A 544 24.49 -58.87 9.54
N GLY A 545 23.45 -59.54 9.03
CA GLY A 545 23.57 -60.51 7.93
C GLY A 545 23.41 -59.91 6.53
N ALA A 546 23.03 -58.64 6.41
CA ALA A 546 22.85 -57.92 5.14
C ALA A 546 24.07 -57.06 4.72
N GLY A 547 25.10 -56.99 5.58
CA GLY A 547 26.40 -56.39 5.27
C GLY A 547 27.43 -57.47 5.03
#